data_AF-A0A8J8C4V9-F1
#
_entry.id   AF-A0A8J8C4V9-F1
#
_cell.length_a   1.000
_cell.length_b   1.000
_cell.length_c   1.000
_cell.angle_alpha   90.00
_cell.angle_beta   90.00
_cell.angle_gamma   90.00
#
_symmetry.space_group_name_H-M   'P 1'
#
loop_
_entity.id
_entity.type
_entity.pdbx_description
1 polymer ?
#
loop_
_entity_poly.entity_id
_entity_poly.type
_entity_poly.pdbx_seq_one_letter_code
_entity_poly.pdbx_strand_id
1 'polypeptide(L)' 'MEPDTVAPAEVAEDAEVMASVEEGQTETLVIADISQDDAYMTLPLSDAASLPEWR' A
#
# COMPACT_ATOMS: atom_id res chain seq x y z
N MET A 1 3.81 -26.72 15.84
CA MET A 1 3.98 -25.66 14.82
C MET A 1 3.59 -24.37 15.52
N GLU A 2 4.57 -23.54 15.84
CA GLU A 2 4.31 -22.16 16.27
C GLU A 2 3.83 -21.37 15.04
N PRO A 3 2.85 -20.47 15.19
CA PRO A 3 2.44 -19.63 14.08
C PRO A 3 3.60 -18.68 13.77
N ASP A 4 4.02 -18.63 12.51
CA ASP A 4 4.89 -17.58 11.98
C ASP A 4 4.21 -16.23 12.24
N THR A 5 4.51 -15.65 13.40
CA THR A 5 4.06 -14.33 13.78
C THR A 5 4.91 -13.39 12.93
N VAL A 6 4.32 -12.90 11.83
CA VAL A 6 4.92 -11.84 11.03
C VAL A 6 5.23 -10.70 12.00
N ALA A 7 6.52 -10.40 12.18
CA ALA A 7 6.94 -9.28 13.00
C ALA A 7 6.22 -8.03 12.49
N PRO A 8 5.67 -7.18 13.38
CA PRO A 8 5.10 -5.91 12.97
C PRO A 8 6.13 -5.19 12.11
N ALA A 9 5.74 -4.82 10.88
CA ALA A 9 6.62 -4.09 10.00
C ALA A 9 7.04 -2.80 10.73
N GLU A 10 8.35 -2.64 10.93
CA GLU A 10 8.91 -1.38 11.42
C GLU A 10 8.67 -0.36 10.30
N VAL A 11 7.66 0.49 10.48
CA VAL A 11 7.39 1.60 9.57
C VAL A 11 8.55 2.56 9.74
N ALA A 12 9.43 2.66 8.74
CA ALA A 12 10.46 3.66 8.73
C ALA A 12 9.79 5.04 8.84
N GLU A 13 10.21 5.85 9.81
CA GLU A 13 9.57 7.12 10.16
C GLU A 13 9.58 8.13 8.98
N ASP A 14 10.47 7.91 8.00
CA ASP A 14 10.61 8.69 6.76
C ASP A 14 10.35 7.86 5.49
N ALA A 15 9.50 6.82 5.57
CA ALA A 15 9.14 6.05 4.38
C ALA A 15 8.37 6.91 3.37
N GLU A 16 9.01 7.23 2.24
CA GLU A 16 8.36 7.89 1.11
C GLU A 16 7.69 6.84 0.22
N VAL A 17 6.38 6.97 0.03
CA VAL A 17 5.60 6.11 -0.87
C VAL A 17 4.97 6.94 -1.98
N MET A 18 4.82 6.33 -3.15
CA MET A 18 4.06 6.88 -4.26
C MET A 18 2.74 6.12 -4.40
N ALA A 19 1.65 6.87 -4.61
CA ALA A 19 0.34 6.32 -4.89
C ALA A 19 -0.12 6.72 -6.31
N SER A 20 -0.67 5.76 -7.05
CA SER A 20 -1.25 5.98 -8.38
C SER A 20 -2.55 5.20 -8.52
N VAL A 21 -3.46 5.69 -9.36
CA VAL A 21 -4.68 4.98 -9.74
C VAL A 21 -4.54 4.51 -11.18
N GLU A 22 -4.74 3.21 -11.39
CA GLU A 22 -4.78 2.61 -12.71
C GLU A 22 -6.23 2.44 -13.17
N GLU A 23 -6.53 2.91 -14.38
CA GLU A 23 -7.84 2.77 -15.00
C GLU A 23 -7.97 1.42 -15.70
N GLY A 24 -9.13 0.78 -15.57
CA GLY A 24 -9.41 -0.54 -16.15
C GLY A 24 -10.86 -0.95 -15.98
N GLN A 25 -11.16 -2.24 -16.04
CA GLN A 25 -12.50 -2.75 -15.72
C GLN A 25 -12.87 -2.49 -14.24
N THR A 26 -11.85 -2.40 -13.38
CA THR A 26 -11.96 -2.00 -11.97
C THR A 26 -10.79 -1.05 -11.69
N GLU A 27 -11.10 0.13 -11.15
CA GLU A 27 -10.09 1.10 -10.75
C GLU A 27 -9.25 0.49 -9.61
N THR A 28 -7.93 0.54 -9.76
CA THR A 28 -6.99 -0.08 -8.82
C THR A 28 -6.07 0.98 -8.25
N LEU A 29 -5.97 1.03 -6.92
CA LEU A 29 -4.98 1.84 -6.22
C LEU A 29 -3.68 1.04 -6.12
N VAL A 30 -2.58 1.64 -6.57
CA VAL A 30 -1.22 1.10 -6.46
C VAL A 30 -0.45 1.97 -5.48
N ILE A 31 0.12 1.36 -4.44
CA ILE A 31 1.01 2.02 -3.48
C ILE A 31 2.38 1.36 -3.61
N ALA A 32 3.40 2.14 -3.96
CA ALA A 32 4.76 1.67 -4.13
C ALA A 32 5.70 2.38 -3.17
N ASP A 33 6.55 1.60 -2.48
CA ASP A 33 7.74 2.12 -1.82
C ASP A 33 8.77 2.43 -2.91
N ILE A 34 9.16 3.69 -3.03
CA ILE A 34 10.08 4.15 -4.08
C ILE A 34 11.54 3.85 -3.75
N SER A 35 11.83 3.42 -2.52
CA SER A 35 13.17 3.10 -2.05
C SER A 35 13.61 1.67 -2.35
N GLN A 36 12.65 0.77 -2.65
CA GLN A 36 12.92 -0.65 -2.88
C GLN A 36 12.18 -1.16 -4.12
N ASP A 37 12.93 -1.79 -5.02
CA ASP A 37 12.36 -2.45 -6.19
C ASP A 37 11.38 -3.56 -5.78
N ASP A 38 10.31 -3.73 -6.56
CA ASP A 38 9.25 -4.71 -6.36
C ASP A 38 8.49 -4.59 -5.03
N ALA A 39 8.68 -3.52 -4.26
CA ALA A 39 7.94 -3.24 -3.03
C ALA A 39 6.69 -2.41 -3.33
N TYR A 40 5.63 -3.08 -3.78
CA TYR A 40 4.34 -2.44 -4.02
C TYR A 40 3.16 -3.31 -3.58
N MET A 41 2.02 -2.66 -3.36
CA MET A 41 0.75 -3.31 -3.11
C MET A 41 -0.34 -2.70 -3.99
N THR A 42 -1.29 -3.54 -4.38
CA THR A 42 -2.48 -3.11 -5.12
C THR A 42 -3.76 -3.51 -4.40
N LEU A 43 -4.79 -2.69 -4.53
CA LEU A 43 -6.13 -2.95 -4.01
C LEU A 43 -7.19 -2.28 -4.88
N PRO A 44 -8.44 -2.79 -4.91
CA PRO A 44 -9.55 -2.07 -5.55
C PRO A 44 -9.68 -0.67 -4.93
N LEU A 45 -9.85 0.35 -5.77
CA LEU A 45 -10.00 1.73 -5.29
C LEU A 45 -11.22 1.88 -4.37
N SER A 46 -12.26 1.06 -4.56
CA SER A 46 -13.44 1.02 -3.70
C SER A 46 -13.16 0.61 -2.25
N ASP A 47 -12.06 -0.11 -2.03
CA ASP A 47 -11.69 -0.64 -0.72
C ASP A 47 -10.70 0.31 -0.01
N ALA A 48 -10.17 1.30 -0.73
CA ALA A 48 -9.31 2.34 -0.18
C ALA A 48 -10.14 3.43 0.50
N ALA A 49 -9.67 3.90 1.65
CA ALA A 49 -10.21 5.11 2.26
C ALA A 49 -9.96 6.31 1.32
N SER A 50 -10.89 7.25 1.27
CA SER A 50 -10.72 8.51 0.54
C SER A 50 -9.73 9.44 1.26
N LEU A 51 -9.08 10.36 0.52
CA LEU A 51 -8.10 11.30 1.12
C LEU A 51 -8.62 12.06 2.36
N PRO A 52 -9.89 12.50 2.43
CA PRO A 52 -10.43 13.10 3.66
C PRO A 52 -10.48 12.16 4.87
N GLU A 53 -10.60 10.85 4.64
CA GLU A 53 -10.66 9.81 5.68
C GLU A 53 -9.27 9.39 6.17
N TRP A 54 -8.19 9.85 5.53
CA TRP A 54 -6.81 9.58 5.95
C TRP A 54 -6.33 10.51 7.06
N ARG A 55 -7.10 11.55 7.37
CA ARG A 55 -6.79 12.54 8.41
C ARG A 55 -7.12 12.02 9.80
#